data_AF-A0AAV6YP38-F1
#
_entry.id   AF-A0AAV6YP38-F1
#
_cell.length_a   1.000
_cell.length_b   1.000
_cell.length_c   1.000
_cell.angle_alpha   90.00
_cell.angle_beta   90.00
_cell.angle_gamma   90.00
#
_symmetry.space_group_name_H-M   'P 1'
#
loop_
_entity.id
_entity.type
_entity.pdbx_description
1 polymer ?
#
loop_
_entity_poly.entity_id
_entity_poly.type
_entity_poly.pdbx_seq_one_letter_code
_entity_poly.pdbx_strand_id
1 'polypeptide(L)'
;MFCLRSGLFQLQPLYTTTYSTRSFLFPKMDFTGGEIYQSSFDPKAYLASFCSLGSGRDDILAFRLKKLFETFGPGGLGGDMLLDIGTGPSIYHLLSACESFPHIITTDFTDSNRQELERWLRREPGTFDWSEIVKTVCDLEGHR
;
A
#
# COMPACT_ATOMS: atom_id res chain seq x y z
N MET A 1 -10.02 7.41 3.80
CA MET A 1 -10.23 6.70 5.09
C MET A 1 -11.46 5.83 4.93
N PHE A 2 -11.29 4.57 4.52
CA PHE A 2 -12.38 3.59 4.59
C PHE A 2 -12.21 2.81 5.87
N CYS A 3 -12.92 3.26 6.91
CA CYS A 3 -13.20 2.43 8.07
C CYS A 3 -14.32 1.47 7.65
N LEU A 4 -14.09 0.16 7.78
CA LEU A 4 -15.18 -0.81 7.78
C LEU A 4 -15.97 -0.61 9.08
N ARG A 5 -16.94 0.30 8.98
CA ARG A 5 -18.01 0.71 9.91
C ARG A 5 -17.87 2.11 10.50
N SER A 6 -19.01 2.80 10.39
CA SER A 6 -19.43 4.05 11.05
C SER A 6 -18.71 5.34 10.63
N GLY A 7 -19.49 6.19 9.96
CA GLY A 7 -19.12 7.53 9.54
C GLY A 7 -19.14 8.60 10.64
N LEU A 8 -18.83 9.81 10.17
CA LEU A 8 -18.61 11.09 10.86
C LEU A 8 -17.14 11.35 11.19
N PHE A 9 -16.56 12.42 10.63
CA PHE A 9 -16.10 13.62 11.36
C PHE A 9 -15.60 14.72 10.40
N GLN A 10 -15.76 15.97 10.85
CA GLN A 10 -15.50 17.23 10.16
C GLN A 10 -14.00 17.61 10.11
N LEU A 11 -13.62 18.35 9.07
CA LEU A 11 -12.29 18.94 8.88
C LEU A 11 -12.21 20.33 9.53
N GLN A 12 -11.10 20.63 10.22
CA GLN A 12 -10.65 22.00 10.52
C GLN A 12 -9.26 22.23 9.90
N PRO A 13 -8.99 23.40 9.30
CA PRO A 13 -7.70 23.68 8.67
C PRO A 13 -6.65 24.13 9.70
N LEU A 14 -5.47 23.52 9.68
CA LEU A 14 -4.29 23.98 10.41
C LEU A 14 -3.38 24.80 9.49
N TYR A 15 -2.88 25.88 10.08
CA TYR A 15 -2.05 26.98 9.57
C TYR A 15 -0.91 26.59 8.61
N THR A 16 -0.84 27.26 7.46
CA THR A 16 0.31 27.24 6.54
C THR A 16 1.37 28.25 6.99
N THR A 17 2.59 27.79 7.27
CA THR A 17 3.77 28.65 7.36
C THR A 17 4.53 28.55 6.03
N THR A 18 4.69 29.68 5.33
CA THR A 18 5.48 29.75 4.09
C THR A 18 6.95 30.03 4.43
N TYR A 19 7.85 29.17 3.97
CA TYR A 19 9.30 29.43 4.00
C TYR A 19 9.78 29.83 2.61
N SER A 20 10.47 30.97 2.53
CA SER A 20 11.14 31.46 1.31
C SER A 20 12.47 30.71 1.15
N THR A 21 12.57 29.86 0.12
CA THR A 21 13.83 29.23 -0.25
C THR A 21 14.65 30.20 -1.11
N ARG A 22 15.77 30.68 -0.59
CA ARG A 22 16.82 31.30 -1.41
C ARG A 22 17.37 30.25 -2.37
N SER A 23 17.37 30.57 -3.64
CA SER A 23 17.79 29.72 -4.76
C SER A 23 19.29 29.41 -4.67
N PHE A 24 19.63 28.23 -4.18
CA PHE A 24 20.91 27.59 -4.48
C PHE A 24 20.71 26.71 -5.72
N LEU A 25 21.47 26.98 -6.78
CA LEU A 25 21.50 26.16 -8.00
C LEU A 25 22.17 24.82 -7.68
N PHE A 26 21.38 23.88 -7.18
CA PHE A 26 21.69 22.47 -7.28
C PHE A 26 21.30 22.00 -8.69
N PRO A 27 22.07 21.08 -9.32
CA PRO A 27 21.61 20.41 -10.53
C PRO A 27 20.21 19.85 -10.25
N LYS A 28 19.23 20.12 -11.13
CA LYS A 28 17.92 19.45 -11.05
C LYS A 28 18.20 17.95 -11.18
N MET A 29 18.16 17.23 -10.08
CA MET A 29 17.78 15.83 -10.15
C MET A 29 16.41 15.81 -10.82
N ASP A 30 16.24 14.98 -11.84
CA ASP A 30 14.93 14.68 -12.43
C ASP A 30 14.12 13.85 -11.41
N PHE A 31 13.74 14.51 -10.33
CA PHE A 31 12.83 13.97 -9.35
C PHE A 31 11.42 14.07 -9.91
N THR A 32 10.73 12.94 -10.00
CA THR A 32 9.31 12.91 -10.34
C THR A 32 8.53 13.62 -9.24
N GLY A 33 8.03 14.83 -9.53
CA GLY A 33 7.23 15.59 -8.58
C GLY A 33 5.90 14.89 -8.25
N GLY A 34 5.31 15.22 -7.10
CA GLY A 34 4.02 14.68 -6.68
C GLY A 34 2.94 14.88 -7.73
N GLU A 35 2.91 16.03 -8.41
CA GLU A 35 1.95 16.31 -9.48
C GLU A 35 2.01 15.28 -10.62
N ILE A 36 3.21 14.87 -11.02
CA ILE A 36 3.42 13.87 -12.07
C ILE A 36 2.98 12.50 -11.56
N TYR A 37 3.27 12.18 -10.31
CA TYR A 37 2.82 10.94 -9.68
C TYR A 37 1.28 10.88 -9.62
N GLN A 38 0.61 11.98 -9.25
CA GLN A 38 -0.85 12.09 -9.25
C GLN A 38 -1.45 11.89 -10.65
N SER A 39 -0.87 12.52 -11.67
CA SER A 39 -1.46 12.57 -13.01
C SER A 39 -1.14 11.35 -13.87
N SER A 40 -0.01 10.68 -13.63
CA SER A 40 0.58 9.75 -14.60
C SER A 40 0.87 8.36 -14.04
N PHE A 41 0.71 8.13 -12.72
CA PHE A 41 0.86 6.80 -12.16
C PHE A 41 -0.30 5.88 -12.60
N ASP A 42 0.05 4.75 -13.22
CA ASP A 42 -0.90 3.69 -13.61
C ASP A 42 -0.86 2.54 -12.58
N PRO A 43 -1.91 2.40 -11.76
CA PRO A 43 -2.02 1.33 -10.78
C PRO A 43 -1.92 -0.07 -11.37
N LYS A 44 -2.53 -0.31 -12.53
CA LYS A 44 -2.61 -1.64 -13.14
C LYS A 44 -1.27 -2.03 -13.75
N ALA A 45 -0.61 -1.10 -14.43
CA ALA A 45 0.74 -1.33 -14.94
C ALA A 45 1.73 -1.61 -13.80
N TYR A 46 1.60 -0.91 -12.67
CA TYR A 46 2.38 -1.18 -11.47
C TYR A 46 2.13 -2.61 -10.93
N LEU A 47 0.87 -2.99 -10.72
CA LEU A 47 0.54 -4.31 -10.19
C LEU A 47 1.00 -5.44 -11.11
N ALA A 48 0.79 -5.31 -12.42
CA ALA A 48 1.26 -6.27 -13.42
C ALA A 48 2.80 -6.42 -13.41
N SER A 49 3.51 -5.33 -13.11
CA SER A 49 4.96 -5.31 -13.11
C SER A 49 5.56 -5.89 -11.84
N PHE A 50 4.98 -5.58 -10.68
CA PHE A 50 5.63 -5.81 -9.37
C PHE A 50 4.90 -6.80 -8.47
N CYS A 51 3.65 -7.14 -8.78
CA CYS A 51 2.81 -8.02 -7.97
C CYS A 51 2.33 -9.26 -8.74
N SER A 52 2.54 -9.34 -10.05
CA SER A 52 2.27 -10.58 -10.80
C SER A 52 3.43 -11.56 -10.69
N LEU A 53 3.11 -12.84 -10.43
CA LEU A 53 4.04 -13.94 -10.58
C LEU A 53 4.40 -14.13 -12.06
N GLY A 54 5.61 -14.60 -12.32
CA GLY A 54 6.16 -14.69 -13.68
C GLY A 54 6.64 -13.36 -14.25
N SER A 55 6.68 -12.29 -13.44
CA SER A 55 7.21 -10.97 -13.85
C SER A 55 8.75 -10.92 -13.85
N GLY A 56 9.41 -12.02 -13.49
CA GLY A 56 10.87 -12.10 -13.29
C GLY A 56 11.34 -11.47 -11.98
N ARG A 57 10.41 -11.14 -11.08
CA ARG A 57 10.66 -10.56 -9.74
C ARG A 57 10.09 -11.40 -8.60
N ASP A 58 9.79 -12.66 -8.89
CA ASP A 58 9.09 -13.57 -7.99
C ASP A 58 9.92 -13.85 -6.73
N ASP A 59 11.25 -13.90 -6.85
CA ASP A 59 12.19 -14.05 -5.75
C ASP A 59 12.15 -12.86 -4.78
N ILE A 60 12.10 -11.64 -5.32
CA ILE A 60 11.97 -10.40 -4.53
C ILE A 60 10.61 -10.35 -3.83
N LEU A 61 9.53 -10.71 -4.54
CA LEU A 61 8.19 -10.75 -3.97
C LEU A 61 8.12 -11.80 -2.84
N ALA A 62 8.60 -13.02 -3.07
CA ALA A 62 8.65 -14.07 -2.06
C ALA A 62 9.50 -13.67 -0.84
N PHE A 63 10.64 -13.02 -1.06
CA PHE A 63 11.46 -12.47 0.03
C PHE A 63 10.70 -11.43 0.86
N ARG A 64 9.97 -10.51 0.21
CA ARG A 64 9.14 -9.50 0.90
C ARG A 64 8.06 -10.17 1.74
N LEU A 65 7.30 -11.11 1.16
CA LEU A 65 6.24 -11.83 1.87
C LEU A 65 6.78 -12.57 3.09
N LYS A 66 7.93 -13.26 2.94
CA LYS A 66 8.59 -13.93 4.06
C LYS A 66 8.98 -12.96 5.17
N LYS A 67 9.54 -11.79 4.84
CA LYS A 67 9.95 -10.79 5.84
C LYS A 67 8.76 -10.16 6.56
N LEU A 68 7.66 -9.95 5.85
CA LEU A 68 6.41 -9.46 6.43
C LEU A 68 5.83 -10.51 7.40
N PHE A 69 5.83 -11.78 7.01
CA PHE A 69 5.42 -12.88 7.90
C PHE A 69 6.31 -12.98 9.15
N GLU A 70 7.64 -12.92 9.00
CA GLU A 70 8.56 -12.91 10.15
C GLU A 70 8.33 -11.71 11.08
N THR A 71 7.85 -10.58 10.55
CA THR A 71 7.62 -9.34 11.31
C THR A 71 6.28 -9.33 12.03
N PHE A 72 5.21 -9.77 11.38
CA PHE A 72 3.83 -9.66 11.88
C PHE A 72 3.21 -10.98 12.32
N GLY A 73 3.86 -12.10 12.00
CA GLY A 73 3.41 -13.44 12.35
C GLY A 73 3.50 -13.74 13.85
N PRO A 74 3.36 -15.02 14.25
CA PRO A 74 3.27 -15.41 15.66
C PRO A 74 4.45 -14.91 16.51
N GLY A 75 4.14 -14.17 17.58
CA GLY A 75 5.15 -13.56 18.46
C GLY A 75 5.83 -12.31 17.89
N GLY A 76 5.40 -11.86 16.70
CA GLY A 76 5.83 -10.63 16.06
C GLY A 76 5.06 -9.38 16.53
N LEU A 77 5.09 -8.35 15.70
CA LEU A 77 4.43 -7.07 15.95
C LEU A 77 2.91 -7.21 15.83
N GLY A 78 2.19 -6.63 16.79
CA GLY A 78 0.74 -6.54 16.81
C GLY A 78 0.27 -5.34 17.62
N GLY A 79 -1.02 -5.03 17.53
CA GLY A 79 -1.62 -3.91 18.25
C GLY A 79 -3.03 -3.61 17.76
N ASP A 80 -3.66 -2.59 18.35
CA ASP A 80 -5.06 -2.28 18.03
C ASP A 80 -5.25 -1.64 16.65
N MET A 81 -4.26 -0.87 16.18
CA MET A 81 -4.35 -0.10 14.95
C MET A 81 -3.02 -0.02 14.21
N LEU A 82 -3.07 -0.18 12.88
CA LEU A 82 -1.95 0.04 11.96
C LEU A 82 -2.32 1.13 10.95
N LEU A 83 -1.47 2.16 10.83
CA LEU A 83 -1.56 3.16 9.76
C LEU A 83 -0.51 2.85 8.69
N ASP A 84 -0.96 2.51 7.50
CA ASP A 84 -0.11 2.26 6.34
C ASP A 84 -0.01 3.52 5.46
N ILE A 85 1.22 3.94 5.17
CA ILE A 85 1.53 5.19 4.47
C ILE A 85 2.16 4.87 3.11
N GLY A 86 1.51 5.34 2.04
CA GLY A 86 1.94 5.04 0.68
C GLY A 86 1.59 3.62 0.27
N THR A 87 0.38 3.17 0.61
CA THR A 87 -0.13 1.82 0.33
C THR A 87 -0.02 1.45 -1.16
N GLY A 88 -0.09 2.45 -2.05
CA GLY A 88 -0.25 2.24 -3.47
C GLY A 88 -1.56 1.52 -3.79
N PRO A 89 -1.63 0.80 -4.92
CA PRO A 89 -2.78 -0.02 -5.28
C PRO A 89 -2.67 -1.47 -4.75
N SER A 90 -1.74 -1.73 -3.83
CA SER A 90 -1.33 -3.07 -3.41
C SER A 90 -1.77 -3.44 -2.00
N ILE A 91 -1.95 -4.74 -1.75
CA ILE A 91 -2.31 -5.26 -0.42
C ILE A 91 -1.33 -6.30 0.15
N TYR A 92 -0.35 -6.76 -0.63
CA TYR A 92 0.50 -7.89 -0.25
C TYR A 92 1.23 -7.67 1.09
N HIS A 93 1.58 -6.41 1.41
CA HIS A 93 2.27 -6.03 2.64
C HIS A 93 1.37 -5.99 3.87
N LEU A 94 0.06 -6.06 3.68
CA LEU A 94 -0.93 -6.06 4.75
C LEU A 94 -1.40 -7.47 5.10
N LEU A 95 -1.11 -8.48 4.26
CA LEU A 95 -1.64 -9.84 4.42
C LEU A 95 -1.19 -10.50 5.72
N SER A 96 0.08 -10.40 6.09
CA SER A 96 0.52 -10.93 7.40
C SER A 96 0.17 -10.00 8.56
N ALA A 97 -0.01 -8.70 8.31
CA ALA A 97 -0.31 -7.72 9.35
C ALA A 97 -1.78 -7.79 9.81
N CYS A 98 -2.72 -8.18 8.94
CA CYS A 98 -4.14 -8.21 9.28
C CYS A 98 -4.51 -9.26 10.33
N GLU A 99 -3.68 -10.28 10.54
CA GLU A 99 -3.85 -11.25 11.62
C GLU A 99 -3.54 -10.65 13.00
N SER A 100 -2.66 -9.65 13.05
CA SER A 100 -2.15 -9.04 14.30
C SER A 100 -2.71 -7.63 14.58
N PHE A 101 -3.40 -7.04 13.61
CA PHE A 101 -4.00 -5.70 13.69
C PHE A 101 -5.46 -5.71 13.23
N PRO A 102 -6.44 -5.59 14.13
CA PRO A 102 -7.86 -5.61 13.77
C PRO A 102 -8.32 -4.35 13.02
N HIS A 103 -7.58 -3.24 13.14
CA HIS A 103 -7.88 -1.99 12.46
C HIS A 103 -6.70 -1.52 11.62
N ILE A 104 -6.83 -1.60 10.29
CA ILE A 104 -5.82 -1.11 9.35
C ILE A 104 -6.38 0.11 8.60
N ILE A 105 -5.64 1.21 8.62
CA ILE A 105 -5.92 2.42 7.84
C ILE A 105 -4.90 2.51 6.72
N THR A 106 -5.35 2.41 5.48
CA THR A 106 -4.51 2.61 4.30
C THR A 106 -4.58 4.05 3.81
N THR A 107 -3.42 4.57 3.38
CA THR A 107 -3.31 5.93 2.85
C THR A 107 -2.40 5.92 1.63
N ASP A 108 -2.79 6.65 0.59
CA ASP A 108 -1.95 6.87 -0.58
C ASP A 108 -2.15 8.27 -1.10
N PHE A 109 -1.09 8.81 -1.72
CA PHE A 109 -1.11 10.14 -2.30
C PHE A 109 -2.04 10.18 -3.53
N THR A 110 -1.98 9.18 -4.42
CA THR A 110 -2.71 9.24 -5.68
C THR A 110 -4.16 8.79 -5.56
N ASP A 111 -5.05 9.50 -6.23
CA ASP A 111 -6.47 9.15 -6.25
C ASP A 111 -6.68 7.81 -6.95
N SER A 112 -5.90 7.54 -8.01
CA SER A 112 -5.99 6.32 -8.81
C SER A 112 -5.65 5.06 -8.00
N ASN A 113 -4.64 5.13 -7.12
CA ASN A 113 -4.30 4.02 -6.22
C ASN A 113 -5.41 3.74 -5.21
N ARG A 114 -5.94 4.79 -4.56
CA ARG A 114 -7.03 4.65 -3.60
C ARG A 114 -8.29 4.08 -4.26
N GLN A 115 -8.61 4.53 -5.48
CA GLN A 115 -9.73 4.01 -6.25
C GLN A 115 -9.54 2.53 -6.61
N GLU A 116 -8.35 2.10 -7.05
CA GLU A 116 -8.12 0.68 -7.39
C GLU A 116 -8.29 -0.23 -6.16
N LEU A 117 -7.82 0.20 -4.98
CA LEU A 117 -8.07 -0.50 -3.72
C LEU A 117 -9.57 -0.55 -3.34
N GLU A 118 -10.28 0.57 -3.47
CA GLU A 118 -11.73 0.62 -3.22
C GLU A 118 -12.50 -0.35 -4.13
N ARG A 119 -12.17 -0.37 -5.42
CA ARG A 119 -12.78 -1.28 -6.40
C ARG A 119 -12.51 -2.73 -6.05
N TRP A 120 -11.27 -3.05 -5.65
CA TRP A 120 -10.91 -4.39 -5.16
C TRP A 120 -11.71 -4.78 -3.92
N LEU A 121 -11.83 -3.88 -2.92
CA LEU A 121 -12.63 -4.10 -1.71
C LEU A 121 -14.12 -4.35 -2.03
N ARG A 122 -14.66 -3.68 -3.05
CA ARG A 122 -16.04 -3.88 -3.54
C ARG A 122 -16.20 -5.11 -4.43
N ARG A 123 -15.11 -5.86 -4.69
CA ARG A 123 -15.09 -7.04 -5.58
C ARG A 123 -15.58 -6.74 -6.99
N GLU A 124 -15.23 -5.55 -7.50
CA GLU A 124 -15.60 -5.18 -8.86
C GLU A 124 -14.86 -6.05 -9.90
N PRO A 125 -15.49 -6.37 -11.05
CA PRO A 125 -14.80 -7.05 -12.14
C PRO A 125 -13.58 -6.27 -12.65
N GLY A 126 -12.54 -6.99 -13.05
CA GLY A 126 -11.33 -6.41 -13.66
C GLY A 126 -10.40 -5.70 -12.68
N THR A 127 -10.52 -5.97 -11.38
CA THR A 127 -9.50 -5.66 -10.36
C THR A 127 -8.42 -6.72 -10.37
N PHE A 128 -7.24 -6.39 -9.85
CA PHE A 128 -6.13 -7.34 -9.75
C PHE A 128 -6.49 -8.58 -8.91
N ASP A 129 -6.07 -9.75 -9.38
CA ASP A 129 -6.26 -11.02 -8.67
C ASP A 129 -5.09 -11.26 -7.72
N TRP A 130 -5.38 -11.20 -6.41
CA TRP A 130 -4.40 -11.43 -5.36
C TRP A 130 -4.33 -12.89 -4.91
N SER A 131 -5.13 -13.80 -5.50
CA SER A 131 -5.31 -15.18 -5.01
C SER A 131 -3.99 -15.95 -4.91
N GLU A 132 -3.10 -15.83 -5.90
CA GLU A 132 -1.80 -16.52 -5.85
C GLU A 132 -0.86 -15.98 -4.76
N ILE A 133 -0.83 -14.65 -4.56
CA ILE A 133 -0.07 -14.04 -3.47
C ILE A 133 -0.63 -14.47 -2.12
N VAL A 134 -1.96 -14.41 -1.96
CA VAL A 134 -2.65 -14.82 -0.73
C VAL A 134 -2.33 -16.28 -0.44
N LYS A 135 -2.41 -17.17 -1.44
CA LYS A 135 -2.04 -18.57 -1.29
C LYS A 135 -0.59 -18.73 -0.82
N THR A 136 0.35 -17.98 -1.39
CA THR A 136 1.75 -18.01 -1.00
C THR A 136 1.95 -17.62 0.48
N VAL A 137 1.22 -16.61 0.96
CA VAL A 137 1.25 -16.20 2.38
C VAL A 137 0.61 -17.27 3.27
N CYS A 138 -0.53 -17.83 2.88
CA CYS A 138 -1.18 -18.92 3.62
C CYS A 138 -0.30 -20.17 3.70
N ASP A 139 0.49 -20.49 2.66
CA ASP A 139 1.44 -21.60 2.68
C ASP A 139 2.58 -21.32 3.69
N LEU A 140 3.06 -20.07 3.78
CA LEU A 140 4.03 -19.66 4.81
C LEU A 140 3.47 -19.78 6.24
N GLU A 141 2.19 -19.43 6.43
CA GLU A 141 1.47 -19.56 7.70
C GLU A 141 1.13 -21.01 8.07
N GLY A 142 0.90 -21.85 7.05
CA GLY A 142 0.50 -23.25 7.15
C GLY A 142 1.66 -24.23 7.30
N HIS A 143 2.92 -23.83 7.05
CA HIS A 143 4.13 -24.55 7.43
C HIS A 143 4.41 -24.50 8.95
N ARG A 144 3.34 -24.74 9.70
CA ARG A 144 3.26 -24.80 11.15
C ARG A 144 3.57 -26.20 11.67
#